data_AF-A0A0F9LDL7-F1
#
_entry.id   AF-A0A0F9LDL7-F1
#
_cell.length_a   1.000
_cell.length_b   1.000
_cell.length_c   1.000
_cell.angle_alpha   90.00
_cell.angle_beta   90.00
_cell.angle_gamma   90.00
#
_symmetry.space_group_name_H-M   'P 1'
#
loop_
_entity.id
_entity.type
_entity.pdbx_description
1 polymer ?
#
loop_
_entity_poly.entity_id
_entity_poly.type
_entity_poly.pdbx_seq_one_letter_code
_entity_poly.pdbx_strand_id
1 'polypeptide(L)' 'MSSHQKQAEARVQKDHQLKWWTDILIDYDWDNYEDHIEWVATGDRDEIIEWCRGIRADERSQRREERRQ' A
#
# COMPACT_ATOMS: atom_id res chain seq x y z
N MET A 1 3.50 -15.02 11.24
CA MET A 1 2.44 -14.28 10.53
C MET A 1 1.32 -13.99 11.50
N SER A 2 1.13 -12.71 11.82
CA SER A 2 0.02 -12.25 12.67
C SER A 2 -1.33 -12.52 11.96
N SER A 3 -2.43 -12.54 12.72
CA SER A 3 -3.78 -12.72 12.14
C SER A 3 -4.10 -11.62 11.13
N HIS A 4 -3.68 -10.38 11.42
CA HIS A 4 -3.92 -9.21 10.58
C HIS A 4 -3.16 -9.28 9.25
N GLN A 5 -1.91 -9.78 9.24
CA GLN A 5 -1.13 -9.93 8.01
C GLN A 5 -1.81 -10.87 7.01
N LYS A 6 -2.27 -12.04 7.48
CA LYS A 6 -2.99 -12.99 6.63
C LYS A 6 -4.31 -12.40 6.11
N GLN A 7 -4.99 -11.59 6.92
CA GLN A 7 -6.23 -10.93 6.55
C GLN A 7 -6.00 -9.85 5.49
N ALA A 8 -4.99 -9.00 5.67
CA ALA A 8 -4.59 -7.97 4.71
C ALA A 8 -4.20 -8.59 3.36
N GLU A 9 -3.31 -9.59 3.36
CA GLU A 9 -2.90 -10.32 2.17
C GLU A 9 -4.11 -10.94 1.46
N ALA A 10 -4.97 -11.65 2.19
CA ALA A 10 -6.17 -12.27 1.61
C ALA A 10 -7.14 -11.22 1.02
N ARG A 11 -7.28 -10.06 1.67
CA ARG A 11 -8.11 -8.96 1.19
C ARG A 11 -7.55 -8.38 -0.10
N VAL A 12 -6.26 -8.04 -0.12
CA VAL A 12 -5.56 -7.50 -1.29
C VAL A 12 -5.61 -8.48 -2.46
N GLN A 13 -5.45 -9.78 -2.23
CA GLN A 13 -5.49 -10.78 -3.30
C GLN A 13 -6.90 -11.03 -3.86
N LYS A 14 -7.95 -10.83 -3.06
CA LYS A 14 -9.35 -11.02 -3.49
C LYS A 14 -9.93 -9.80 -4.21
N ASP A 15 -9.57 -8.59 -3.79
CA ASP A 15 -10.05 -7.37 -4.43
C ASP A 15 -9.13 -6.96 -5.59
N HIS A 16 -9.66 -6.96 -6.81
CA HIS A 16 -8.89 -6.65 -8.01
C HIS A 16 -8.28 -5.24 -8.00
N GLN A 17 -8.93 -4.26 -7.36
CA GLN A 17 -8.44 -2.89 -7.29
C GLN A 17 -7.30 -2.78 -6.29
N LEU A 18 -7.40 -3.44 -5.13
CA LEU A 18 -6.31 -3.47 -4.15
C LEU A 18 -5.12 -4.32 -4.62
N LYS A 19 -5.39 -5.42 -5.33
CA LYS A 19 -4.36 -6.29 -5.90
C LYS A 19 -3.36 -5.54 -6.78
N TRP A 20 -3.85 -4.54 -7.53
CA TRP A 20 -3.01 -3.68 -8.35
C TRP A 20 -1.92 -2.95 -7.55
N TRP A 21 -2.16 -2.72 -6.25
CA TRP A 21 -1.28 -2.00 -5.34
C TRP A 21 -0.56 -2.93 -4.35
N THR A 22 -0.46 -4.24 -4.64
CA THR A 22 0.20 -5.21 -3.74
C THR A 22 1.63 -4.80 -3.40
N ASP A 23 2.35 -4.23 -4.37
CA ASP A 23 3.73 -3.77 -4.21
C ASP A 23 3.84 -2.68 -3.12
N ILE A 24 2.85 -1.79 -3.04
CA ILE A 24 2.80 -0.70 -2.04
C ILE A 24 2.19 -1.20 -0.73
N LEU A 25 1.13 -2.02 -0.81
CA LEU A 25 0.34 -2.40 0.36
C LEU A 25 0.96 -3.52 1.18
N ILE A 26 1.66 -4.47 0.54
CA ILE A 26 2.17 -5.69 1.17
C ILE A 26 3.69 -5.79 1.07
N ASP A 27 4.24 -5.56 -0.12
CA ASP A 27 5.66 -5.87 -0.38
C ASP A 27 6.62 -4.75 0.09
N TYR A 28 6.11 -3.53 0.31
CA TYR A 28 6.91 -2.40 0.76
C TYR A 28 7.19 -2.46 2.26
N ASP A 29 8.43 -2.13 2.63
CA ASP A 29 8.89 -2.11 4.03
C ASP A 29 8.55 -0.77 4.69
N TRP A 30 7.38 -0.68 5.30
CA TRP A 30 6.89 0.51 6.00
C TRP A 30 7.42 0.56 7.44
N ASP A 31 7.86 1.72 7.89
CA ASP A 31 8.39 1.93 9.26
C ASP A 31 7.42 1.47 10.37
N ASN A 32 6.11 1.58 10.15
CA ASN A 32 5.06 1.10 11.05
C ASN A 32 4.25 -0.04 10.41
N TYR A 33 4.95 -1.12 10.03
CA TYR A 33 4.34 -2.24 9.29
C TYR A 33 3.13 -2.87 9.99
N GLU A 34 3.12 -2.99 11.32
CA GLU A 34 2.00 -3.60 12.05
C GLU A 34 0.71 -2.78 11.94
N ASP A 35 0.77 -1.48 12.23
CA ASP A 35 -0.38 -0.56 12.13
C ASP A 35 -0.85 -0.44 10.67
N HIS A 36 0.11 -0.37 9.73
CA HIS A 36 -0.19 -0.34 8.29
C HIS A 36 -0.97 -1.58 7.87
N ILE A 37 -0.52 -2.77 8.25
CA ILE A 37 -1.19 -4.03 7.90
C ILE A 37 -2.57 -4.15 8.57
N GLU A 38 -2.75 -3.66 9.80
CA GLU A 38 -4.07 -3.59 10.42
C GLU A 38 -5.02 -2.68 9.64
N TRP A 39 -4.55 -1.51 9.21
CA TRP A 39 -5.31 -0.60 8.36
C TRP A 39 -5.61 -1.22 6.99
N VAL A 40 -4.67 -1.88 6.32
CA VAL A 40 -4.95 -2.59 5.07
C VAL A 40 -5.98 -3.70 5.28
N ALA A 41 -5.98 -4.40 6.41
CA ALA A 41 -6.93 -5.46 6.72
C ALA A 41 -8.36 -4.95 6.97
N THR A 42 -8.53 -3.74 7.50
CA THR A 42 -9.82 -3.27 8.05
C THR A 42 -10.33 -1.93 7.50
N GLY A 43 -9.44 -1.07 7.01
CA GLY A 43 -9.74 0.29 6.55
C GLY A 43 -10.61 0.35 5.31
N ASP A 44 -11.11 1.54 4.95
CA ASP A 44 -11.96 1.69 3.77
C ASP A 44 -11.16 1.46 2.47
N ARG A 45 -11.77 0.77 1.51
CA ARG A 45 -11.08 0.42 0.26
C ARG A 45 -10.71 1.66 -0.55
N ASP A 46 -11.63 2.63 -0.66
CA ASP A 46 -11.44 3.78 -1.54
C ASP A 46 -10.40 4.72 -0.93
N GLU A 47 -10.37 4.85 0.40
CA GLU A 47 -9.30 5.52 1.15
C GLU A 47 -7.92 4.88 0.92
N ILE A 48 -7.83 3.54 1.00
CA ILE A 48 -6.59 2.81 0.73
C ILE A 48 -6.10 3.07 -0.69
N ILE A 49 -7.00 3.05 -1.68
CA ILE A 49 -6.67 3.30 -3.08
C ILE A 49 -6.21 4.75 -3.29
N GLU A 50 -6.87 5.72 -2.65
CA GLU A 50 -6.48 7.13 -2.73
C GLU A 50 -5.08 7.35 -2.15
N TRP A 51 -4.80 6.75 -1.01
CA TRP A 51 -3.47 6.79 -0.40
C TRP A 51 -2.39 6.17 -1.31
N CYS A 52 -2.63 4.99 -1.89
CA CYS A 52 -1.71 4.35 -2.84
C CYS A 52 -1.40 5.25 -4.06
N ARG A 53 -2.41 5.98 -4.56
CA ARG A 53 -2.23 6.93 -5.67
C ARG A 53 -1.33 8.08 -5.27
N GLY A 54 -1.44 8.57 -4.03
CA GLY A 54 -0.55 9.57 -3.44
C GLY A 54 0.91 9.10 -3.44
N ILE A 55 1.18 7.92 -2.87
CA ILE A 55 2.52 7.32 -2.84
C ILE A 55 3.13 7.25 -4.25
N ARG A 56 2.38 6.73 -5.23
CA ARG A 56 2.87 6.62 -6.63
C ARG A 56 3.05 7.98 -7.31
N ALA A 57 2.35 9.02 -6.89
CA ALA A 57 2.55 10.38 -7.40
C ALA A 57 3.82 11.00 -6.82
N ASP A 58 4.09 10.78 -5.53
CA ASP A 58 5.28 11.26 -4.85
C ASP A 58 6.55 10.59 -5.38
N GLU A 59 6.55 9.25 -5.54
CA GLU A 59 7.66 8.52 -6.16
C GLU A 59 8.00 9.05 -7.55
N ARG A 60 6.98 9.38 -8.35
CA ARG A 60 7.17 9.95 -9.69
C ARG A 60 7.73 11.36 -9.64
N SER A 61 7.39 12.14 -8.62
CA SER A 61 7.89 13.50 -8.44
C SER A 61 9.35 13.47 -8.00
N GLN A 62 9.70 12.62 -7.03
CA GLN A 62 11.08 12.42 -6.57
C GLN A 62 12.01 11.99 -7.70
N ARG A 63 11.62 10.98 -8.50
CA ARG A 63 12.42 10.53 -9.65
C ARG A 63 12.61 11.60 -10.74
N ARG A 64 11.71 12.59 -10.83
CA ARG A 64 11.87 13.71 -11.76
C ARG A 64 12.86 14.74 -11.24
N GLU A 65 12.91 14.93 -9.94
CA GLU A 65 13.84 15.85 -9.28
C GLU A 65 15.27 15.30 -9.30
N GLU A 66 15.46 14.00 -9.04
CA GLU A 66 16.76 13.33 -9.16
C GLU A 66 17.38 13.42 -10.56
N ARG A 67 16.55 13.48 -11.61
CA ARG A 67 17.02 13.63 -13.01
C ARG A 67 17.40 15.07 -13.37
N ARG A 68 17.09 16.04 -12.52
CA ARG A 68 17.40 17.46 -12.74
C ARG A 68 18.66 17.91 -12.00
N GLN A 69 19.13 17.12 -11.04
CA GLN A 69 20.42 17.29 -10.37
C GLN A 69 21.53 16.54 -11.13
#